data_AF-A0A7X1LEI7-F1
#
_entry.id   AF-A0A7X1LEI7-F1
#
_cell.length_a   1.000
_cell.length_b   1.000
_cell.length_c   1.000
_cell.angle_alpha   90.00
_cell.angle_beta   90.00
_cell.angle_gamma   90.00
#
_symmetry.space_group_name_H-M   'P 1'
#
loop_
_entity.id
_entity.type
_entity.pdbx_description
1 polymer ?
#
loop_
_entity_poly.entity_id
_entity_poly.type
_entity_poly.pdbx_seq_one_letter_code
_entity_poly.pdbx_strand_id
1 'polypeptide(L)'
;MPHLSRLLLSAIPVLAIFGLLLLRGSGYEWMAELEPGLDPSAIETDGSRALVRNFLLGAALGTSALMAIAKRTRGAQILPLVWAVLATVAYIFSST
;
A
#
# COMPACT_ATOMS: atom_id res chain seq x y z
N MET A 1 -17.46 -20.44 -3.52
CA MET A 1 -17.72 -19.00 -3.29
C MET A 1 -16.69 -18.12 -4.02
N PRO A 2 -16.71 -18.06 -5.37
CA PRO A 2 -15.68 -17.35 -6.15
C PRO A 2 -15.76 -15.82 -6.04
N HIS A 3 -16.93 -15.28 -5.71
CA HIS A 3 -17.17 -13.84 -5.59
C HIS A 3 -16.52 -13.24 -4.34
N LEU A 4 -16.59 -13.95 -3.20
CA LEU A 4 -16.00 -13.52 -1.93
C LEU A 4 -14.46 -13.47 -2.01
N SER A 5 -13.85 -14.47 -2.66
CA SER A 5 -12.40 -14.53 -2.88
C SER A 5 -11.91 -13.39 -3.77
N ARG A 6 -12.65 -13.04 -4.83
CA ARG A 6 -12.34 -11.86 -5.66
C ARG A 6 -12.41 -10.56 -4.86
N LEU A 7 -13.42 -10.41 -4.01
CA LEU A 7 -13.64 -9.21 -3.20
C LEU A 7 -12.52 -9.02 -2.17
N LEU A 8 -12.14 -10.11 -1.48
CA LEU A 8 -10.98 -10.13 -0.58
C LEU A 8 -9.68 -9.82 -1.30
N LEU A 9 -9.44 -10.45 -2.45
CA LEU A 9 -8.24 -10.19 -3.24
C LEU A 9 -8.17 -8.73 -3.71
N SER A 10 -9.30 -8.06 -3.99
CA SER A 10 -9.31 -6.64 -4.35
C SER A 10 -9.22 -5.69 -3.16
N ALA A 11 -9.67 -6.10 -1.97
CA ALA A 11 -9.62 -5.28 -0.77
C ALA A 11 -8.16 -5.02 -0.32
N ILE A 12 -7.29 -6.01 -0.49
CA ILE A 12 -5.87 -5.94 -0.09
C ILE A 12 -5.09 -4.84 -0.85
N PRO A 13 -5.09 -4.79 -2.20
CA PRO A 13 -4.41 -3.72 -2.92
C PRO A 13 -5.04 -2.35 -2.67
N VAL A 14 -6.36 -2.27 -2.46
CA VAL A 14 -7.04 -1.01 -2.08
C VAL A 14 -6.52 -0.51 -0.74
N LEU A 15 -6.48 -1.37 0.28
CA LEU A 15 -5.95 -1.01 1.60
C LEU A 15 -4.48 -0.64 1.54
N ALA A 16 -3.69 -1.36 0.75
CA ALA A 16 -2.26 -1.10 0.60
C ALA A 16 -1.99 0.24 -0.09
N ILE A 17 -2.72 0.56 -1.16
CA ILE A 17 -2.64 1.87 -1.83
C ILE A 17 -3.08 2.98 -0.88
N PHE A 18 -4.18 2.79 -0.14
CA PHE A 18 -4.64 3.77 0.84
C PHE A 18 -3.60 3.99 1.95
N GLY A 19 -3.01 2.91 2.47
CA GLY A 19 -1.91 3.00 3.44
C GLY A 19 -0.69 3.74 2.90
N LEU A 20 -0.28 3.45 1.65
CA LEU A 20 0.82 4.16 0.99
C LEU A 20 0.53 5.67 0.84
N LEU A 21 -0.72 6.04 0.52
CA LEU A 21 -1.12 7.44 0.43
C LEU A 21 -1.16 8.13 1.80
N LEU A 22 -1.56 7.43 2.86
CA LEU A 22 -1.52 7.95 4.23
C LEU A 22 -0.08 8.13 4.76
N LEU A 23 0.86 7.32 4.27
CA LEU A 23 2.29 7.43 4.58
C LEU A 23 2.95 8.65 3.90
N ARG A 24 2.22 9.44 3.11
CA ARG A 24 2.71 10.66 2.46
C ARG A 24 2.59 11.85 3.42
N GLY A 25 3.72 12.50 3.73
CA GLY A 25 3.82 13.57 4.73
C GLY A 25 4.20 13.08 6.14
N SER A 26 4.77 13.93 6.98
CA SER A 26 5.17 13.64 8.37
C SER A 26 3.95 13.17 9.18
N GLY A 27 3.91 11.89 9.54
CA GLY A 27 2.70 11.23 10.06
C GLY A 27 2.34 11.68 11.47
N TYR A 28 3.16 12.56 12.04
CA TYR A 28 3.14 13.01 13.42
C TYR A 28 3.24 14.54 13.53
N GLU A 29 3.05 15.30 12.45
CA GLU A 29 2.96 16.77 12.56
C GLU A 29 1.84 17.20 13.50
N TRP A 30 0.71 16.47 13.50
CA TRP A 30 -0.39 16.67 14.44
C TRP A 30 -0.02 16.30 15.90
N MET A 31 1.00 15.48 16.14
CA MET A 31 1.46 15.17 17.51
C MET A 31 2.24 16.33 18.11
N ALA A 32 2.92 17.15 17.30
CA ALA A 32 3.56 18.36 17.79
C ALA A 32 2.54 19.37 18.35
N GLU A 33 1.29 19.34 17.86
CA GLU A 33 0.18 20.15 18.39
C GLU A 33 -0.40 19.59 19.70
N LEU A 34 -0.32 18.27 19.93
CA LEU A 34 -0.82 17.61 21.14
C LEU A 34 0.21 17.60 22.28
N GLU A 35 1.49 17.44 21.97
CA GLU A 35 2.55 17.30 22.96
C GLU A 35 3.85 17.96 22.46
N PRO A 36 4.04 19.27 22.67
CA PRO A 36 5.13 20.05 22.08
C PRO A 36 6.54 19.70 22.59
N GLY A 37 6.64 18.76 23.55
CA GLY A 37 7.91 18.24 24.08
C GLY A 37 8.36 16.93 23.44
N LEU A 38 7.53 16.32 22.60
CA LEU A 38 7.82 15.03 21.99
C LEU A 38 8.34 15.27 20.57
N ASP A 39 9.65 15.09 20.39
CA ASP A 39 10.29 15.24 19.08
C ASP A 39 9.75 14.14 18.14
N PRO A 40 8.98 14.49 17.09
CA PRO A 40 8.40 13.50 16.18
C PRO A 40 9.46 12.65 15.48
N SER A 41 10.68 13.19 15.35
CA SER A 41 11.83 12.51 14.77
C SER A 41 12.39 11.38 15.67
N ALA A 42 12.04 11.36 16.96
CA ALA A 42 12.42 10.29 17.88
C ALA A 42 11.50 9.07 17.80
N ILE A 43 10.25 9.24 17.35
CA ILE A 43 9.27 8.15 17.14
C ILE A 43 9.36 7.60 15.71
N GLU A 44 9.53 8.48 14.73
CA GLU A 44 9.52 8.12 13.31
C GLU A 44 10.93 8.11 12.73
N THR A 45 11.58 6.94 12.70
CA THR A 45 12.82 6.75 11.94
C THR A 45 12.50 6.46 10.47
N ASP A 46 13.23 7.07 9.54
CA ASP A 46 13.10 6.85 8.09
C ASP A 46 13.10 5.36 7.71
N GLY A 47 13.85 4.54 8.46
CA GLY A 47 13.91 3.09 8.30
C GLY A 47 12.57 2.38 8.57
N SER A 48 11.82 2.77 9.61
CA SER A 48 10.52 2.18 9.93
C SER A 48 9.50 2.45 8.82
N ARG A 49 9.49 3.69 8.31
CA ARG A 49 8.57 4.13 7.26
C ARG A 49 8.86 3.45 5.92
N ALA A 50 10.14 3.30 5.56
CA ALA A 50 10.55 2.55 4.38
C ALA A 50 10.15 1.07 4.46
N LEU A 51 10.26 0.46 5.65
CA LEU A 51 9.91 -0.94 5.88
C LEU A 51 8.40 -1.18 5.72
N VAL A 52 7.57 -0.30 6.29
CA VAL A 52 6.10 -0.34 6.12
C VAL A 52 5.71 -0.11 4.66
N ARG A 53 6.30 0.87 3.97
CA ARG A 53 6.04 1.12 2.54
C ARG A 53 6.38 -0.09 1.66
N ASN A 54 7.55 -0.70 1.89
CA ASN A 54 7.96 -1.90 1.17
C ASN A 54 7.05 -3.09 1.45
N PHE A 55 6.59 -3.24 2.69
CA PHE A 55 5.63 -4.27 3.06
C PHE A 55 4.28 -4.10 2.34
N LEU A 56 3.74 -2.88 2.31
CA LEU A 56 2.49 -2.57 1.62
C LEU A 56 2.62 -2.77 0.10
N LEU A 57 3.72 -2.33 -0.50
CA LEU A 57 4.01 -2.58 -1.92
C LEU A 57 4.10 -4.08 -2.22
N GLY A 58 4.84 -4.83 -1.40
CA GLY A 58 4.97 -6.28 -1.53
C GLY A 58 3.64 -7.00 -1.43
N ALA A 59 2.76 -6.59 -0.49
CA ALA A 59 1.42 -7.14 -0.35
C ALA A 59 0.53 -6.84 -1.57
N ALA A 60 0.59 -5.62 -2.11
CA ALA A 60 -0.17 -5.22 -3.30
C ALA A 60 0.30 -5.97 -4.57
N LEU A 61 1.62 -6.13 -4.74
CA LEU A 61 2.19 -6.88 -5.85
C LEU A 61 1.93 -8.39 -5.72
N GLY A 62 2.10 -8.94 -4.52
CA GLY A 62 1.85 -10.36 -4.24
C GLY A 62 0.39 -10.74 -4.50
N THR A 63 -0.56 -9.91 -4.07
CA THR A 63 -1.98 -10.14 -4.36
C THR A 63 -2.33 -9.97 -5.83
N SER A 64 -1.72 -9.00 -6.51
CA SER A 64 -1.86 -8.85 -7.97
C SER A 64 -1.32 -10.07 -8.72
N ALA A 65 -0.18 -10.63 -8.29
CA ALA A 65 0.40 -11.85 -8.86
C ALA A 65 -0.50 -13.07 -8.61
N LEU A 66 -1.02 -13.23 -7.38
CA LEU A 66 -1.98 -14.30 -7.06
C LEU A 66 -3.26 -14.19 -7.89
N MET A 67 -3.80 -12.98 -8.09
CA MET A 67 -4.93 -12.75 -8.99
C MET A 67 -4.61 -13.13 -10.44
N ALA A 68 -3.40 -12.85 -10.91
CA ALA A 68 -2.96 -13.18 -12.26
C ALA A 68 -2.81 -14.70 -12.47
N ILE A 69 -2.26 -15.41 -11.48
CA ILE A 69 -2.13 -16.88 -11.50
C ILE A 69 -3.51 -17.57 -11.41
N ALA A 70 -4.43 -17.02 -10.60
CA ALA A 70 -5.76 -17.57 -10.42
C ALA A 70 -6.67 -17.45 -11.66
N LYS A 71 -6.34 -16.59 -12.64
CA LYS A 71 -7.13 -16.42 -13.86
C LYS A 71 -6.46 -17.08 -15.07
N ARG A 72 -7.09 -18.15 -15.57
CA ARG A 72 -6.61 -18.96 -16.71
C ARG A 72 -6.76 -18.29 -18.08
N THR A 73 -7.49 -17.18 -18.19
CA THR A 73 -7.82 -16.52 -19.47
C THR A 73 -7.13 -15.16 -19.63
N ARG A 74 -6.39 -14.99 -20.75
CA ARG A 74 -5.62 -13.77 -21.11
C ARG A 74 -6.43 -12.47 -21.00
N GLY A 75 -7.72 -12.49 -21.33
CA GLY A 75 -8.59 -11.31 -21.28
C GLY A 75 -8.88 -10.77 -19.87
N ALA A 76 -8.59 -11.53 -18.81
CA ALA A 76 -8.89 -11.14 -17.44
C ALA A 76 -7.67 -10.69 -16.62
N GLN A 77 -6.49 -10.62 -17.26
CA GLN A 77 -5.20 -10.20 -16.69
C GLN A 77 -5.04 -8.68 -16.58
N ILE A 78 -5.91 -7.88 -17.19
CA ILE A 78 -5.82 -6.41 -17.15
C ILE A 78 -5.98 -5.89 -15.71
N LEU A 79 -6.88 -6.48 -14.93
CA LEU A 79 -7.18 -6.03 -13.57
C LEU A 79 -5.96 -6.14 -12.61
N PRO A 80 -5.25 -7.28 -12.50
CA PRO A 80 -4.05 -7.34 -11.66
C PRO A 80 -2.91 -6.42 -12.16
N LEU A 81 -2.80 -6.20 -13.48
CA LEU A 81 -1.85 -5.22 -14.04
C LEU A 81 -2.18 -3.80 -13.60
N VAL A 82 -3.46 -3.40 -13.67
CA VAL A 82 -3.91 -2.08 -13.20
C VAL A 82 -3.60 -1.89 -11.73
N TRP A 83 -3.84 -2.91 -10.89
CA TRP A 83 -3.49 -2.85 -9.47
C TRP A 83 -1.99 -2.72 -9.22
N ALA A 84 -1.16 -3.47 -9.95
CA ALA A 84 0.29 -3.37 -9.84
C ALA A 84 0.81 -1.97 -10.25
N VAL A 85 0.28 -1.41 -11.34
CA VAL A 85 0.64 -0.05 -11.80
C VAL A 85 0.21 0.98 -10.77
N LEU A 86 -1.04 0.91 -10.27
CA LEU A 86 -1.54 1.84 -9.25
C LEU A 86 -0.72 1.76 -7.95
N ALA A 87 -0.37 0.56 -7.49
CA ALA A 87 0.47 0.37 -6.30
C ALA A 87 1.87 0.97 -6.50
N THR A 88 2.45 0.81 -7.69
CA THR A 88 3.76 1.38 -8.03
C THR A 88 3.71 2.90 -8.06
N VAL A 89 2.68 3.48 -8.68
CA VAL A 89 2.47 4.94 -8.72
C VAL A 89 2.27 5.47 -7.29
N ALA A 90 1.42 4.83 -6.48
CA ALA A 90 1.18 5.22 -5.09
C ALA A 90 2.46 5.14 -4.25
N TYR A 91 3.30 4.12 -4.46
CA TYR A 91 4.59 4.00 -3.79
C TYR A 91 5.52 5.17 -4.14
N ILE A 92 5.65 5.52 -5.44
CA ILE A 92 6.44 6.67 -5.89
C ILE A 92 5.95 7.96 -5.23
N PHE A 93 4.63 8.21 -5.28
CA PHE A 93 4.02 9.38 -4.65
C PHE A 93 4.17 9.41 -3.13
N SER A 94 4.20 8.25 -2.46
CA SER A 94 4.48 8.19 -1.02
C SER A 94 5.93 8.52 -0.70
N SER A 95 6.85 8.16 -1.60
CA SER A 95 8.29 8.39 -1.45
C SER A 95 8.78 9.80 -1.81
N THR A 96 7.88 10.63 -2.33
CA THR A 96 8.13 12.04 -2.68
C THR A 96 7.65 12.94 -1.55
#